data_AF-A0A6H1MUP4-F1
#
_entry.id   AF-A0A6H1MUP4-F1
#
_cell.length_a   1.000
_cell.length_b   1.000
_cell.length_c   1.000
_cell.angle_alpha   90.00
_cell.angle_beta   90.00
_cell.angle_gamma   90.00
#
_symmetry.space_group_name_H-M   'P 1'
#
loop_
_entity.id
_entity.type
_entity.pdbx_description
1 polymer ?
#
loop_
_entity_poly.entity_id
_entity_poly.type
_entity_poly.pdbx_seq_one_letter_code
_entity_poly.pdbx_strand_id
1 'polypeptide(L)'
;MADPKSQLRGVCGFLGEEYAPGTTEPHRVAGMAVPARKTWHRRTHGALDTSRAGAWTTGLTPDHIRLLGERLTSYGYEVAGAVRPDPAELLRFWRVEVLRRAARAKRRTLDRLARVREPGPVACRPVTG
;
A
#
# COMPACT_ATOMS: atom_id res chain seq x y z
N MET A 1 -7.78 0.79 -14.45
CA MET A 1 -7.41 -0.62 -14.27
C MET A 1 -8.10 -1.39 -15.37
N ALA A 2 -7.33 -1.94 -16.31
CA ALA A 2 -7.90 -2.58 -17.49
C ALA A 2 -8.41 -4.01 -17.20
N ASP A 3 -7.80 -4.73 -16.25
CA ASP A 3 -8.19 -6.11 -15.91
C ASP A 3 -7.97 -6.43 -14.41
N PRO A 4 -8.93 -6.10 -13.53
CA PRO A 4 -8.84 -6.40 -12.11
C PRO A 4 -8.85 -7.90 -11.79
N LYS A 5 -9.57 -8.70 -12.59
CA LYS A 5 -9.76 -10.13 -12.32
C LYS A 5 -8.46 -10.90 -12.48
N SER A 6 -7.72 -10.68 -13.56
CA SER A 6 -6.46 -11.40 -13.78
C SER A 6 -5.39 -11.00 -12.77
N GLN A 7 -5.34 -9.73 -12.40
CA GLN A 7 -4.41 -9.25 -11.36
C GLN A 7 -4.72 -9.90 -10.00
N LEU A 8 -6.00 -9.96 -9.61
CA LEU A 8 -6.40 -10.60 -8.36
C LEU A 8 -6.14 -12.11 -8.38
N ARG A 9 -6.31 -12.80 -9.51
CA ARG A 9 -5.89 -14.21 -9.65
C ARG A 9 -4.39 -14.38 -9.44
N GLY A 10 -3.57 -13.49 -9.98
CA GLY A 10 -2.12 -13.48 -9.75
C GLY A 10 -1.77 -13.30 -8.27
N VAL A 11 -2.46 -12.37 -7.59
CA VAL A 11 -2.28 -12.15 -6.14
C VAL A 11 -2.70 -13.38 -5.33
N CYS A 12 -3.87 -13.96 -5.60
CA CYS A 12 -4.32 -15.19 -4.94
C CYS A 12 -3.30 -16.32 -5.15
N GLY A 13 -2.83 -16.52 -6.39
CA GLY A 13 -1.80 -17.52 -6.69
C GLY A 13 -0.48 -17.29 -5.93
N PHE A 14 -0.04 -16.03 -5.82
CA PHE A 14 1.14 -15.68 -5.02
C PHE A 14 0.96 -15.99 -3.52
N LEU A 15 -0.25 -15.81 -2.99
CA LEU A 15 -0.59 -16.09 -1.60
C LEU A 15 -0.87 -17.58 -1.33
N GLY A 16 -1.00 -18.41 -2.38
CA GLY A 16 -1.47 -19.79 -2.26
C GLY A 16 -2.98 -19.90 -1.96
N GLU A 17 -3.75 -18.87 -2.25
CA GLU A 17 -5.20 -18.79 -2.04
C GLU A 17 -5.97 -19.08 -3.35
N GLU A 18 -7.18 -19.64 -3.23
CA GLU A 18 -8.08 -19.84 -4.36
C GLU A 18 -8.80 -18.53 -4.72
N TYR A 19 -8.90 -18.23 -6.02
CA TYR A 19 -9.66 -17.07 -6.48
C TYR A 19 -11.17 -17.28 -6.32
N ALA A 20 -11.82 -16.45 -5.50
CA ALA A 20 -13.27 -16.39 -5.42
C ALA A 20 -13.85 -15.40 -6.46
N PRO A 21 -14.94 -15.73 -7.18
CA PRO A 21 -15.57 -14.83 -8.15
C PRO A 21 -15.94 -13.44 -7.60
N GLY A 22 -16.28 -13.33 -6.31
CA GLY A 22 -16.63 -12.07 -5.65
C GLY A 22 -15.44 -11.18 -5.25
N THR A 23 -14.19 -11.61 -5.47
CA THR A 23 -12.99 -10.86 -5.06
C THR A 23 -12.89 -9.48 -5.75
N THR A 24 -13.50 -9.29 -6.92
CA THR A 24 -13.59 -8.00 -7.61
C THR A 24 -14.72 -7.09 -7.09
N GLU A 25 -15.52 -7.54 -6.14
CA GLU A 25 -16.73 -6.85 -5.67
C GLU A 25 -16.68 -6.57 -4.14
N PRO A 26 -15.62 -5.91 -3.64
CA PRO A 26 -15.43 -5.73 -2.19
C PRO A 26 -16.58 -4.94 -1.53
N HIS A 27 -17.27 -4.08 -2.27
CA HIS A 27 -18.43 -3.32 -1.80
C HIS A 27 -19.58 -4.19 -1.32
N ARG A 28 -19.76 -5.41 -1.86
CA ARG A 28 -20.83 -6.33 -1.46
C ARG A 28 -20.66 -6.85 -0.04
N VAL A 29 -19.42 -6.93 0.45
CA VAL A 29 -19.11 -7.41 1.81
C VAL A 29 -18.64 -6.29 2.74
N ALA A 30 -18.44 -5.08 2.23
CA ALA A 30 -17.90 -3.95 2.99
C ALA A 30 -18.74 -3.63 4.24
N GLY A 31 -20.07 -3.74 4.17
CA GLY A 31 -20.96 -3.50 5.32
C GLY A 31 -20.71 -4.44 6.51
N MET A 32 -20.18 -5.64 6.26
CA MET A 32 -19.82 -6.61 7.31
C MET A 32 -18.33 -6.54 7.66
N ALA A 33 -17.46 -6.43 6.66
CA ALA A 33 -16.01 -6.53 6.83
C ALA A 33 -15.34 -5.22 7.26
N VAL A 34 -15.97 -4.06 7.01
CA VAL A 34 -15.45 -2.74 7.35
C VAL A 34 -16.20 -2.18 8.56
N PRO A 35 -15.58 -2.11 9.74
CA PRO A 35 -16.20 -1.46 10.88
C PRO A 35 -16.57 -0.01 10.58
N ALA A 36 -17.79 0.40 10.91
CA ALA A 36 -18.35 1.74 10.62
C ALA A 36 -17.45 2.90 11.12
N ARG A 37 -16.71 2.70 12.22
CA ARG A 37 -15.77 3.70 12.75
C ARG A 37 -14.55 3.98 11.85
N LYS A 38 -14.22 3.09 10.90
CA LYS A 38 -13.02 3.22 10.06
C LYS A 38 -13.30 4.11 8.85
N THR A 39 -13.22 5.41 9.05
CA THR A 39 -13.47 6.43 8.02
C THR A 39 -12.55 6.31 6.80
N TRP A 40 -11.33 5.78 6.96
CA TRP A 40 -10.37 5.59 5.87
C TRP A 40 -10.75 4.49 4.87
N HIS A 41 -11.74 3.64 5.18
CA HIS A 41 -12.24 2.59 4.27
C HIS A 41 -13.52 2.99 3.52
N ARG A 42 -13.94 4.27 3.58
CA ARG A 42 -15.16 4.74 2.91
C ARG A 42 -15.27 4.30 1.45
N ARG A 43 -14.15 4.27 0.72
CA ARG A 43 -14.13 3.89 -0.70
C ARG A 43 -14.35 2.39 -0.96
N THR A 44 -14.09 1.54 0.02
CA THR A 44 -14.34 0.09 -0.11
C THR A 44 -15.83 -0.22 -0.29
N HIS A 45 -16.72 0.70 0.12
CA HIS A 45 -18.16 0.59 -0.12
C HIS A 45 -18.59 0.93 -1.55
N GLY A 46 -17.71 1.49 -2.39
CA GLY A 46 -17.97 1.75 -3.80
C GLY A 46 -17.49 0.61 -4.69
N ALA A 47 -18.07 0.49 -5.89
CA ALA A 47 -17.55 -0.40 -6.92
C ALA A 47 -16.11 -0.04 -7.31
N LEU A 48 -15.36 -1.01 -7.85
CA LEU A 48 -14.03 -0.73 -8.38
C LEU A 48 -14.13 0.25 -9.54
N ASP A 49 -13.41 1.36 -9.43
CA ASP A 49 -13.33 2.38 -10.45
C ASP A 49 -11.88 2.82 -10.71
N THR A 50 -11.70 3.57 -11.79
CA THR A 50 -10.40 4.08 -12.22
C THR A 50 -10.29 5.58 -12.04
N SER A 51 -11.26 6.22 -11.38
CA SER A 51 -11.38 7.68 -11.25
C SER A 51 -10.18 8.32 -10.54
N ARG A 52 -9.47 7.53 -9.73
CA ARG A 52 -8.29 7.96 -8.97
C ARG A 52 -6.97 7.52 -9.59
N ALA A 53 -7.00 6.75 -10.68
CA ALA A 53 -5.79 6.45 -11.43
C ALA A 53 -5.18 7.77 -11.91
N GLY A 54 -3.88 7.97 -11.65
CA GLY A 54 -3.20 9.21 -12.01
C GLY A 54 -3.49 10.41 -11.11
N ALA A 55 -4.32 10.32 -10.06
CA ALA A 55 -4.62 11.46 -9.17
C ALA A 55 -3.38 12.06 -8.46
N TRP A 56 -2.25 11.36 -8.49
CA TRP A 56 -0.97 11.85 -8.00
C TRP A 56 -0.38 12.96 -8.88
N THR A 57 -0.68 13.00 -10.19
CA THR A 57 -0.11 13.98 -11.12
C THR A 57 -0.54 15.40 -10.77
N THR A 58 -1.75 15.56 -10.21
CA THR A 58 -2.28 16.85 -9.73
C THR A 58 -2.06 17.06 -8.24
N GLY A 59 -1.77 15.99 -7.48
CA GLY A 59 -1.54 16.06 -6.03
C GLY A 59 -0.09 16.34 -5.64
N LEU A 60 0.87 16.12 -6.54
CA LEU A 60 2.28 16.41 -6.32
C LEU A 60 2.64 17.76 -6.93
N THR A 61 3.36 18.58 -6.15
CA THR A 61 3.96 19.81 -6.66
C THR A 61 5.18 19.48 -7.53
N PRO A 62 5.62 20.40 -8.40
CA PRO A 62 6.85 20.22 -9.17
C PRO A 62 8.04 19.83 -8.30
N ASP A 63 8.22 20.44 -7.12
CA ASP A 63 9.34 20.12 -6.22
C ASP A 63 9.26 18.69 -5.68
N HIS A 64 8.06 18.20 -5.34
CA HIS A 64 7.89 16.79 -4.97
C HIS A 64 8.25 15.85 -6.13
N ILE A 65 7.87 16.20 -7.37
CA ILE A 65 8.21 15.42 -8.55
C ILE A 65 9.73 15.42 -8.78
N ARG A 66 10.40 16.55 -8.59
CA ARG A 66 11.87 16.64 -8.70
C ARG A 66 12.57 15.76 -7.68
N LEU A 67 12.13 15.77 -6.42
CA LEU A 67 12.71 14.94 -5.36
C LEU A 67 12.43 13.45 -5.51
N LEU A 68 11.25 13.09 -6.04
CA LEU A 68 10.81 11.70 -6.15
C LEU A 68 11.01 11.10 -7.54
N GLY A 69 11.50 11.88 -8.52
CA GLY A 69 11.55 11.52 -9.93
C GLY A 69 12.21 10.16 -10.19
N GLU A 70 13.43 9.96 -9.70
CA GLU A 70 14.14 8.67 -9.83
C GLU A 70 13.33 7.50 -9.23
N ARG A 71 12.68 7.72 -8.08
CA ARG A 71 11.85 6.71 -7.44
C ARG A 71 10.58 6.42 -8.23
N LEU A 72 9.92 7.45 -8.76
CA LEU A 72 8.73 7.31 -9.61
C LEU A 72 9.06 6.53 -10.89
N THR A 73 10.14 6.88 -11.58
CA THR A 73 10.62 6.15 -12.76
C THR A 73 11.00 4.70 -12.43
N SER A 74 11.63 4.45 -11.27
CA SER A 74 11.96 3.08 -10.85
C SER A 74 10.72 2.18 -10.63
N TYR A 75 9.55 2.79 -10.38
CA TYR A 75 8.26 2.10 -10.26
C TYR A 75 7.46 2.09 -11.58
N GLY A 76 8.04 2.57 -12.68
CA GLY A 76 7.39 2.61 -14.00
C GLY A 76 6.43 3.79 -14.20
N TYR A 77 6.50 4.83 -13.37
CA TYR A 77 5.74 6.06 -13.61
C TYR A 77 6.51 6.98 -14.55
N GLU A 78 5.83 7.47 -15.59
CA GLU A 78 6.36 8.50 -16.47
C GLU A 78 6.38 9.86 -15.77
N VAL A 79 7.52 10.54 -15.82
CA VAL A 79 7.72 11.85 -15.21
C VAL A 79 8.14 12.83 -16.30
N ALA A 80 7.27 13.79 -16.62
CA ALA A 80 7.58 14.85 -17.57
C ALA A 80 8.31 16.02 -16.88
N GLY A 81 9.37 16.54 -17.51
CA GLY A 81 9.94 17.85 -17.18
C GLY A 81 10.63 17.99 -15.82
N ALA A 82 11.05 16.90 -15.17
CA ALA A 82 11.72 16.99 -13.87
C ALA A 82 13.15 17.53 -14.01
N VAL A 83 13.34 18.81 -13.66
CA VAL A 83 14.68 19.39 -13.45
C VAL A 83 15.29 18.79 -12.19
N ARG A 84 16.54 18.33 -12.24
CA ARG A 84 17.22 17.74 -11.07
C ARG A 84 17.16 18.71 -9.86
N PRO A 85 16.74 18.25 -8.67
CA PRO A 85 16.73 19.08 -7.46
C PRO A 85 18.14 19.44 -7.00
N ASP A 86 18.26 20.46 -6.16
CA ASP A 86 19.52 20.88 -5.55
C ASP A 86 20.16 19.69 -4.78
N PRO A 87 21.45 19.38 -4.99
CA PRO A 87 22.16 18.36 -4.23
C PRO A 87 22.00 18.46 -2.70
N ALA A 88 21.92 19.66 -2.14
CA ALA A 88 21.73 19.86 -0.70
C ALA A 88 20.34 19.40 -0.23
N GLU A 89 19.33 19.62 -1.06
CA GLU A 89 17.95 19.18 -0.79
C GLU A 89 17.84 17.66 -0.87
N LEU A 90 18.47 17.06 -1.89
CA LEU A 90 18.59 15.62 -2.01
C LEU A 90 19.28 15.01 -0.79
N LEU A 91 20.40 15.60 -0.34
CA LEU A 91 21.12 15.09 0.82
C LEU A 91 20.25 15.07 2.08
N ARG A 92 19.49 16.15 2.32
CA ARG A 92 18.54 16.25 3.44
C ARG A 92 17.44 15.20 3.32
N PHE A 93 16.88 15.01 2.11
CA PHE A 93 15.88 13.98 1.85
C PHE A 93 16.43 12.57 2.14
N TRP A 94 17.60 12.24 1.60
CA TRP A 94 18.26 10.95 1.79
C TRP A 94 18.60 10.68 3.25
N ARG A 95 19.06 11.70 3.99
CA ARG A 95 19.32 11.59 5.43
C ARG A 95 18.05 11.16 6.18
N VAL A 96 16.91 11.79 5.90
CA VAL A 96 15.62 11.43 6.53
C VAL A 96 15.18 10.03 6.12
N GLU A 97 15.30 9.67 4.85
CA GLU A 97 14.95 8.33 4.35
C GLU A 97 15.80 7.23 4.98
N VAL A 98 17.11 7.43 5.13
CA VAL A 98 18.01 6.47 5.80
C VAL A 98 17.60 6.28 7.27
N LEU A 99 17.34 7.37 8.00
CA LEU A 99 16.88 7.30 9.39
C LEU A 99 15.55 6.55 9.50
N ARG A 100 14.59 6.81 8.60
CA ARG A 100 13.31 6.09 8.56
C ARG A 100 13.49 4.62 8.22
N ARG A 101 14.40 4.28 7.30
CA ARG A 101 14.72 2.89 6.94
C ARG A 101 15.33 2.14 8.11
N ALA A 102 16.26 2.76 8.84
CA ALA A 102 16.84 2.19 10.05
C ALA A 102 15.77 1.96 11.13
N ALA A 103 14.88 2.93 11.35
CA ALA A 103 13.77 2.79 12.29
C ALA A 103 12.81 1.64 11.91
N ARG A 104 12.49 1.49 10.63
CA ARG A 104 11.66 0.38 10.11
C ARG A 104 12.37 -0.97 10.28
N ALA A 105 13.67 -1.03 9.99
CA ALA A 105 14.46 -2.24 10.19
C ALA A 105 14.49 -2.66 11.67
N LYS A 106 14.74 -1.70 12.57
CA LYS A 106 14.68 -1.92 14.02
C LYS A 106 13.32 -2.48 14.45
N ARG A 107 12.22 -1.86 14.01
CA ARG A 107 10.86 -2.36 14.32
C ARG A 107 10.66 -3.79 13.84
N ARG A 108 11.03 -4.11 12.59
CA ARG A 108 10.93 -5.47 12.05
C ARG A 108 11.72 -6.49 12.86
N THR A 109 12.92 -6.14 13.32
CA THR A 109 13.73 -7.02 14.17
C THR A 109 13.06 -7.25 15.53
N LEU A 110 12.55 -6.19 16.15
CA LEU A 110 11.81 -6.29 17.41
C LEU A 110 10.52 -7.12 17.25
N ASP A 111 9.76 -6.90 16.19
CA ASP A 111 8.54 -7.67 15.88
C ASP A 111 8.87 -9.16 15.68
N ARG A 112 9.98 -9.48 15.00
CA ARG A 112 10.44 -10.87 14.86
C ARG A 112 10.80 -11.49 16.19
N LEU A 113 11.55 -10.78 17.04
CA LEU A 113 11.91 -11.24 18.38
C LEU A 113 10.67 -11.43 19.27
N ALA A 114 9.68 -10.55 19.16
CA ALA A 114 8.41 -10.67 19.85
C ALA A 114 7.66 -11.92 19.40
N ARG A 115 7.54 -12.17 18.10
CA ARG A 115 6.88 -13.38 17.55
C ARG A 115 7.55 -14.69 17.99
N VAL A 116 8.88 -14.71 18.16
CA VAL A 116 9.57 -15.89 18.71
C VAL A 116 9.17 -16.16 20.17
N ARG A 117 8.78 -15.11 20.91
CA ARG A 117 8.33 -15.19 22.31
C ARG A 117 6.81 -15.32 22.44
N GLU A 118 6.06 -15.21 21.35
CA GLU A 118 4.62 -15.43 21.36
C GLU A 118 4.35 -16.92 21.66
N PRO A 119 3.53 -17.25 22.67
CA PRO A 119 3.09 -18.62 22.90
C PRO A 119 2.43 -19.17 21.64
N GLY A 120 2.58 -20.48 21.41
CA GLY A 120 2.04 -21.20 20.24
C GLY A 120 0.53 -21.01 20.01
N PRO A 121 -0.02 -21.58 18.93
CA PRO A 121 -1.14 -21.04 18.16
C PRO A 121 -2.27 -20.49 19.03
N VAL A 122 -2.52 -19.19 18.88
CA VAL A 122 -3.66 -18.52 19.49
C VAL A 122 -4.91 -19.14 18.87
N ALA A 123 -5.61 -19.99 19.60
CA ALA A 123 -6.86 -20.59 19.14
C ALA A 123 -7.84 -19.45 18.82
N CYS A 124 -8.06 -19.19 17.53
CA CYS A 124 -9.17 -18.35 17.08
C CYS A 124 -10.46 -19.07 17.44
N ARG A 125 -11.04 -18.78 18.61
CA ARG A 125 -12.45 -19.10 18.86
C ARG A 125 -13.29 -18.06 18.14
N PRO A 126 -14.03 -18.41 17.07
CA PRO A 126 -15.06 -17.51 16.59
C PRO A 126 -16.05 -17.27 17.72
N VAL A 127 -16.47 -16.01 17.89
CA VAL A 127 -17.58 -15.67 18.77
C VAL A 127 -18.83 -16.27 18.14
N THR A 128 -19.29 -17.40 18.66
CA THR A 128 -20.64 -17.90 18.43
C THR A 128 -21.61 -16.99 19.17
N GLY A 129 -22.40 -16.23 18.41
CA GLY A 129 -23.64 -15.62 18.87
C GLY A 129 -24.80 -16.60 18.76
#